data_AF-A0A1G4BB04-F1
#
_entry.id   AF-A0A1G4BB04-F1
#
_cell.length_a   1.000
_cell.length_b   1.000
_cell.length_c   1.000
_cell.angle_alpha   90.00
_cell.angle_beta   90.00
_cell.angle_gamma   90.00
#
_symmetry.space_group_name_H-M   'P 1'
#
loop_
_entity.id
_entity.type
_entity.pdbx_description
1 polymer ?
#
loop_
_entity_poly.entity_id
_entity_poly.type
_entity_poly.pdbx_seq_one_letter_code
_entity_poly.pdbx_strand_id
1 'polypeptide(L)'
;MAHLPPSTAIFSPSIARIAASAAKEWSYVDSWLASKYQGRSIPLFERNPVTLKALLALANSNEAADEERELVARAEVAALNELSVAQDHSEAQSDLPTSATVRERILGTVQDHLTREGRTALNSLATLSCQLSVAHPDAESIGRSMIALHAEASELEQMRLRVQILQKHIEQESAMATEMLRTLRSDDYKPVADLAGQNLDMQRRIKAMAARIPELKDRMSTLNQSPAACYPTIEKVAQDEASFLDLLTQKKGLDAEVGQFSALPDDVKTARAELEHLRAEVRAVAQHRDAIFEGLVERESPRKGR
;
A
#
# COMPACT_ATOMS: atom_id res chain seq x y z
N MET A 1 -49.75 27.71 22.31
CA MET A 1 -49.62 26.46 21.54
C MET A 1 -48.14 26.29 21.24
N ALA A 2 -47.40 25.31 21.73
CA ALA A 2 -47.72 23.98 22.20
C ALA A 2 -47.00 23.66 23.53
N HIS A 3 -47.56 22.70 24.26
CA HIS A 3 -47.10 22.21 25.55
C HIS A 3 -45.76 21.49 25.43
N LEU A 4 -44.75 21.92 26.19
CA LEU A 4 -43.63 21.05 26.56
C LEU A 4 -43.82 20.69 28.03
N PRO A 5 -44.03 19.41 28.37
CA PRO A 5 -44.29 19.01 29.73
C PRO A 5 -43.04 19.18 30.61
N PRO A 6 -43.19 19.58 31.87
CA PRO A 6 -42.14 19.50 32.85
C PRO A 6 -41.98 18.04 33.30
N SER A 7 -40.73 17.56 33.34
CA SER A 7 -40.32 16.31 34.02
C SER A 7 -40.83 15.00 33.41
N THR A 8 -39.99 14.36 32.58
CA THR A 8 -39.87 12.91 32.54
C THR A 8 -38.52 12.52 33.16
N ALA A 9 -38.55 12.35 34.47
CA ALA A 9 -37.48 11.72 35.22
C ALA A 9 -37.23 10.29 34.70
N ILE A 10 -36.17 10.11 33.91
CA ILE A 10 -35.51 8.82 33.66
C ILE A 10 -34.17 8.85 34.40
N PHE A 11 -34.20 9.14 35.70
CA PHE A 11 -33.01 9.16 36.54
C PHE A 11 -32.91 7.86 37.33
N SER A 12 -32.53 6.79 36.63
CA SER A 12 -31.81 5.71 37.32
C SER A 12 -30.43 6.28 37.73
N PRO A 13 -29.99 6.14 38.99
CA PRO A 13 -28.65 6.54 39.43
C PRO A 13 -27.54 6.01 38.52
N SER A 14 -27.76 4.86 37.87
CA SER A 14 -26.83 4.28 36.90
C SER A 14 -26.71 5.10 35.61
N ILE A 15 -27.84 5.55 35.05
CA ILE A 15 -27.87 6.37 33.82
C ILE A 15 -27.27 7.75 34.10
N ALA A 16 -27.60 8.35 35.25
CA ALA A 16 -27.03 9.62 35.68
C ALA A 16 -25.50 9.52 35.84
N ARG A 17 -25.00 8.41 36.41
CA ARG A 17 -23.57 8.16 36.55
C ARG A 17 -22.87 8.00 35.20
N ILE A 18 -23.47 7.29 34.25
CA ILE A 18 -22.93 7.10 32.89
C ILE A 18 -22.92 8.43 32.12
N ALA A 19 -23.98 9.23 32.23
CA ALA A 19 -24.04 10.55 31.61
C ALA A 19 -23.00 11.50 32.22
N ALA A 20 -22.82 11.45 33.55
CA ALA A 20 -21.80 12.25 34.24
C ALA A 20 -20.37 11.83 33.87
N SER A 21 -20.09 10.52 33.75
CA SER A 21 -18.76 10.05 33.30
C SER A 21 -18.50 10.42 31.84
N ALA A 22 -19.49 10.27 30.96
CA ALA A 22 -19.36 10.69 29.56
C ALA A 22 -19.16 12.21 29.43
N ALA A 23 -19.86 13.02 30.23
CA ALA A 23 -19.66 14.47 30.25
C ALA A 23 -18.24 14.84 30.71
N LYS A 24 -17.69 14.13 31.71
CA LYS A 24 -16.30 14.31 32.15
C LYS A 24 -15.30 13.96 31.05
N GLU A 25 -15.48 12.82 30.39
CA GLU A 25 -14.63 12.39 29.27
C GLU A 25 -14.67 13.38 28.11
N TRP A 26 -15.85 13.92 27.77
CA TRP A 26 -15.97 14.99 26.78
C TRP A 26 -15.25 16.27 27.19
N SER A 27 -15.34 16.68 28.46
CA SER A 27 -14.60 17.86 28.93
C SER A 27 -13.08 17.70 28.83
N TYR A 28 -12.57 16.48 29.07
CA TYR A 28 -11.16 16.15 28.88
C TYR A 28 -10.77 16.26 27.40
N VAL A 29 -11.53 15.62 26.49
CA VAL A 29 -11.30 15.70 25.04
C VAL A 29 -11.36 17.15 24.54
N ASP A 30 -12.32 17.95 25.00
CA ASP A 30 -12.45 19.36 24.62
C ASP A 30 -11.23 20.18 25.06
N SER A 31 -10.73 19.94 26.27
CA SER A 31 -9.51 20.61 26.77
C SER A 31 -8.24 20.17 26.02
N TRP A 32 -8.14 18.89 25.67
CA TRP A 32 -7.03 18.34 24.90
C TRP A 32 -7.03 18.86 23.46
N LEU A 33 -8.19 18.91 22.80
CA LEU A 33 -8.34 19.51 21.47
C LEU A 33 -8.03 21.02 21.51
N ALA A 34 -8.50 21.75 22.52
CA ALA A 34 -8.17 23.17 22.67
C ALA A 34 -6.65 23.41 22.79
N SER A 35 -5.95 22.53 23.53
CA SER A 35 -4.49 22.55 23.64
C SER A 35 -3.80 22.29 22.30
N LYS A 36 -4.24 21.29 21.53
CA LYS A 36 -3.62 20.94 20.22
C LYS A 36 -3.90 21.95 19.11
N TYR A 37 -5.04 22.63 19.13
CA TYR A 37 -5.43 23.59 18.09
C TYR A 37 -4.97 25.04 18.38
N GLN A 38 -4.48 25.36 19.58
CA GLN A 38 -3.82 26.64 19.92
C GLN A 38 -4.53 27.89 19.35
N GLY A 39 -5.85 27.99 19.55
CA GLY A 39 -6.66 29.12 19.07
C GLY A 39 -7.19 29.01 17.64
N ARG A 40 -6.91 27.92 16.92
CA ARG A 40 -7.60 27.57 15.66
C ARG A 40 -8.95 26.95 15.96
N SER A 41 -9.92 27.12 15.05
CA SER A 41 -11.23 26.50 15.19
C SER A 41 -11.11 24.98 15.10
N ILE A 42 -11.66 24.29 16.11
CA ILE A 42 -11.74 22.83 16.12
C ILE A 42 -12.77 22.42 15.05
N PRO A 43 -12.43 21.49 14.12
CA PRO A 43 -13.37 20.99 13.13
C PRO A 43 -14.64 20.42 13.80
N LEU A 44 -15.80 20.64 13.20
CA LEU A 44 -17.05 20.08 13.70
C LEU A 44 -17.05 18.56 13.51
N PHE A 45 -17.43 17.82 14.55
CA PHE A 45 -17.57 16.38 14.51
C PHE A 45 -18.78 15.92 15.33
N GLU A 46 -19.29 14.73 15.00
CA GLU A 46 -20.42 14.13 15.69
C GLU A 46 -20.02 13.67 17.10
N ARG A 47 -20.77 14.10 18.13
CA ARG A 47 -20.58 13.64 19.53
C ARG A 47 -21.33 12.34 19.77
N ASN A 48 -20.67 11.23 19.48
CA ASN A 48 -21.16 9.86 19.58
C ASN A 48 -20.25 9.06 20.53
N PRO A 49 -20.72 8.06 21.28
CA PRO A 49 -19.85 7.20 22.10
C PRO A 49 -18.67 6.58 21.33
N VAL A 50 -18.85 6.29 20.03
CA VAL A 50 -17.76 5.77 19.18
C VAL A 50 -16.68 6.82 18.97
N THR A 51 -17.07 8.07 18.70
CA THR A 51 -16.12 9.17 18.51
C THR A 51 -15.42 9.55 19.81
N LEU A 52 -16.12 9.51 20.95
CA LEU A 52 -15.51 9.70 22.28
C LEU A 52 -14.40 8.68 22.54
N LYS A 53 -14.68 7.39 22.31
CA LYS A 53 -13.69 6.32 22.51
C LYS A 53 -12.48 6.48 21.60
N ALA A 54 -12.69 6.85 20.33
CA ALA A 54 -11.61 7.09 19.38
C ALA A 54 -10.74 8.29 19.78
N LEU A 55 -11.36 9.40 20.20
CA LEU A 55 -10.66 10.61 20.61
C LEU A 55 -9.88 10.41 21.92
N LEU A 56 -10.42 9.66 22.89
CA LEU A 56 -9.68 9.29 24.11
C LEU A 56 -8.47 8.40 23.80
N ALA A 57 -8.63 7.42 22.91
CA ALA A 57 -7.51 6.57 22.51
C ALA A 57 -6.40 7.39 21.80
N LEU A 58 -6.80 8.35 20.96
CA LEU A 58 -5.87 9.26 20.29
C LEU A 58 -5.18 10.17 21.31
N ALA A 59 -5.93 10.77 22.24
CA ALA A 59 -5.38 11.62 23.29
C ALA A 59 -4.31 10.89 24.11
N ASN A 60 -4.63 9.70 24.60
CA ASN A 60 -3.69 8.86 25.36
C ASN A 60 -2.46 8.47 24.54
N SER A 61 -2.64 8.12 23.26
CA SER A 61 -1.52 7.79 22.37
C SER A 61 -0.63 9.01 22.09
N ASN A 62 -1.21 10.21 22.03
CA ASN A 62 -0.48 11.44 21.80
C ASN A 62 0.31 11.84 23.06
N GLU A 63 -0.29 11.75 24.24
CA GLU A 63 0.38 11.97 25.52
C GLU A 63 1.53 10.99 25.73
N ALA A 64 1.34 9.69 25.46
CA ALA A 64 2.41 8.70 25.53
C ALA A 64 3.58 9.04 24.58
N ALA A 65 3.28 9.47 23.34
CA ALA A 65 4.30 9.87 22.38
C ALA A 65 5.03 11.16 22.80
N ASP A 66 4.32 12.11 23.40
CA ASP A 66 4.90 13.34 23.92
C ASP A 66 5.83 13.05 25.12
N GLU A 67 5.43 12.15 26.03
CA GLU A 67 6.27 11.67 27.15
C GLU A 67 7.56 10.97 26.66
N GLU A 68 7.45 10.09 25.66
CA GLU A 68 8.60 9.42 25.05
C GLU A 68 9.56 10.43 24.41
N ARG A 69 9.03 11.42 23.67
CA ARG A 69 9.85 12.48 23.08
C ARG A 69 10.55 13.32 24.13
N GLU A 70 9.89 13.62 25.24
CA GLU A 70 10.49 14.38 26.33
C GLU A 70 11.61 13.59 27.01
N LEU A 71 11.45 12.28 27.18
CA LEU A 71 12.50 11.40 27.71
C LEU A 71 13.72 11.35 26.78
N VAL A 72 13.49 11.23 25.47
CA VAL A 72 14.57 11.26 24.46
C VAL A 72 15.28 12.61 24.49
N ALA A 73 14.55 13.72 24.46
CA ALA A 73 15.14 15.05 24.51
C ALA A 73 15.94 15.28 25.80
N ARG A 74 15.47 14.80 26.95
CA ARG A 74 16.22 14.84 28.21
C ARG A 74 17.50 14.01 28.15
N ALA A 75 17.44 12.81 27.56
CA ALA A 75 18.62 11.96 27.37
C ALA A 75 19.63 12.60 26.41
N GLU A 76 19.18 13.23 25.33
CA GLU A 76 20.04 13.97 24.39
C GLU A 76 20.72 15.16 25.06
N VAL A 77 19.98 15.98 25.81
CA VAL A 77 20.55 17.11 26.54
C VAL A 77 21.57 16.64 27.58
N ALA A 78 21.28 15.55 28.31
CA ALA A 78 22.22 14.97 29.26
C ALA A 78 23.49 14.47 28.55
N ALA A 79 23.35 13.74 27.44
CA ALA A 79 24.49 13.25 26.66
C ALA A 79 25.33 14.40 26.07
N LEU A 80 24.69 15.47 25.58
CA LEU A 80 25.40 16.65 25.07
C LEU A 80 26.16 17.38 26.18
N ASN A 81 25.58 17.49 27.38
CA ASN A 81 26.25 18.08 28.53
C ASN A 81 27.44 17.23 29.01
N GLU A 82 27.32 15.90 28.99
CA GLU A 82 28.44 15.01 29.30
C GLU A 82 29.59 15.15 28.27
N LEU A 83 29.25 15.30 27.00
CA LEU A 83 30.23 15.53 25.93
C LEU A 83 30.91 16.89 26.04
N SER A 84 30.17 17.96 26.35
CA SER A 84 30.76 19.29 26.53
C SER A 84 31.70 19.33 27.74
N VAL A 85 31.30 18.74 28.87
CA VAL A 85 32.15 18.60 30.06
C VAL A 85 33.40 17.75 29.75
N ALA A 86 33.27 16.67 28.97
CA ALA A 86 34.40 15.86 28.55
C ALA A 86 35.35 16.60 27.58
N GLN A 87 34.83 17.50 26.73
CA GLN A 87 35.62 18.36 25.86
C GLN A 87 36.40 19.41 26.67
N ASP A 88 35.74 20.08 27.63
CA ASP A 88 36.37 21.08 28.50
C ASP A 88 37.50 20.48 29.35
N HIS A 89 37.35 19.22 29.79
CA HIS A 89 38.42 18.49 30.47
C HIS A 89 39.56 18.03 29.54
N SER A 90 39.31 17.89 28.24
CA SER A 90 40.31 17.44 27.26
C SER A 90 41.18 18.58 26.72
N GLU A 91 40.77 19.85 26.82
CA GLU A 91 41.58 21.01 26.40
C GLU A 91 42.78 21.28 27.34
N ALA A 92 42.80 20.69 28.54
CA ALA A 92 43.91 20.81 29.49
C ALA A 92 45.09 19.83 29.23
N GLN A 93 44.92 18.84 28.34
CA GLN A 93 45.98 17.90 27.94
C GLN A 93 46.25 18.01 26.44
N SER A 94 47.30 18.77 26.13
CA SER A 94 47.89 18.92 24.80
C SER A 94 48.47 17.59 24.28
N ASP A 95 47.62 16.73 23.72
CA ASP A 95 48.01 15.73 22.72
C ASP A 95 46.79 15.47 21.83
N LEU A 96 46.78 16.09 20.65
CA LEU A 96 45.72 15.89 19.66
C LEU A 96 45.67 14.39 19.27
N PRO A 97 44.59 13.67 19.58
CA PRO A 97 44.48 12.26 19.24
C PRO A 97 44.46 12.11 17.71
N THR A 98 45.30 11.23 17.17
CA THR A 98 45.32 10.94 15.74
C THR A 98 43.97 10.37 15.31
N SER A 99 43.54 10.60 14.05
CA SER A 99 42.25 10.07 13.53
C SER A 99 42.05 8.56 13.79
N ALA A 100 43.14 7.78 13.85
CA ALA A 100 43.12 6.36 14.19
C ALA A 100 42.75 6.10 15.67
N THR A 101 43.29 6.86 16.63
CA THR A 101 43.01 6.67 18.06
C THR A 101 41.59 7.13 18.41
N VAL A 102 41.10 8.18 17.73
CA VAL A 102 39.70 8.61 17.84
C VAL A 102 38.76 7.51 17.31
N ARG A 103 39.07 6.93 16.14
CA ARG A 103 38.30 5.82 15.57
C ARG A 103 38.25 4.63 16.52
N GLU A 104 39.39 4.22 17.06
CA GLU A 104 39.48 3.07 17.95
C GLU A 104 38.73 3.31 19.27
N ARG A 105 38.78 4.54 19.81
CA ARG A 105 37.99 4.94 20.99
C ARG A 105 36.49 4.91 20.69
N ILE A 106 36.05 5.40 19.53
CA ILE A 106 34.64 5.34 19.11
C ILE A 106 34.17 3.91 18.90
N LEU A 107 34.98 3.06 18.25
CA LEU A 107 34.64 1.65 18.07
C LEU A 107 34.59 0.91 19.41
N GLY A 108 35.50 1.22 20.33
CA GLY A 108 35.49 0.68 21.69
C GLY A 108 34.23 1.06 22.46
N THR A 109 33.85 2.35 22.46
CA THR A 109 32.61 2.78 23.15
C THR A 109 31.36 2.16 22.54
N VAL A 110 31.29 2.06 21.21
CA VAL A 110 30.17 1.37 20.52
C VAL A 110 30.12 -0.12 20.90
N GLN A 111 31.27 -0.79 20.99
CA GLN A 111 31.34 -2.19 21.40
C GLN A 111 30.91 -2.40 22.86
N ASP A 112 31.29 -1.48 23.75
CA ASP A 112 30.98 -1.53 25.17
C ASP A 112 29.50 -1.27 25.43
N HIS A 113 28.88 -0.33 24.71
CA HIS A 113 27.46 0.01 24.83
C HIS A 113 26.53 -0.86 23.98
N LEU A 114 27.06 -1.81 23.21
CA LEU A 114 26.24 -2.71 22.42
C LEU A 114 25.45 -3.67 23.32
N THR A 115 24.13 -3.74 23.12
CA THR A 115 23.28 -4.72 23.79
C THR A 115 23.71 -6.14 23.43
N ARG A 116 23.34 -7.12 24.27
CA ARG A 116 23.60 -8.55 23.97
C ARG A 116 23.04 -8.95 22.60
N GLU A 117 21.85 -8.47 22.25
CA GLU A 117 21.22 -8.69 20.95
C GLU A 117 22.03 -8.08 19.81
N GLY A 118 22.49 -6.83 19.98
CA GLY A 118 23.36 -6.17 19.00
C GLY A 118 24.65 -6.95 18.75
N ARG A 119 25.28 -7.50 19.81
CA ARG A 119 26.51 -8.31 19.67
C ARG A 119 26.24 -9.59 18.89
N THR A 120 25.13 -10.26 19.19
CA THR A 120 24.75 -11.47 18.46
C THR A 120 24.43 -11.19 16.99
N ALA A 121 23.76 -10.07 16.69
CA ALA A 121 23.42 -9.66 15.32
C ALA A 121 24.66 -9.29 14.50
N LEU A 122 25.62 -8.56 15.07
CA LEU A 122 26.87 -8.26 14.38
C LEU A 122 27.72 -9.50 14.14
N ASN A 123 27.81 -10.40 15.13
CA ASN A 123 28.52 -11.67 14.96
C ASN A 123 27.87 -12.56 13.90
N SER A 124 26.53 -12.61 13.84
CA SER A 124 25.84 -13.38 12.80
C SER A 124 26.06 -12.77 11.42
N LEU A 125 25.99 -11.44 11.28
CA LEU A 125 26.30 -10.75 10.01
C LEU A 125 27.74 -10.99 9.56
N ALA A 126 28.71 -10.90 10.47
CA ALA A 126 30.11 -11.19 10.16
C ALA A 126 30.31 -12.65 9.72
N THR A 127 29.68 -13.59 10.43
CA THR A 127 29.75 -15.02 10.09
C THR A 127 29.13 -15.30 8.72
N LEU A 128 27.94 -14.76 8.45
CA LEU A 128 27.25 -14.91 7.17
C LEU A 128 28.01 -14.24 6.03
N SER A 129 28.61 -13.08 6.28
CA SER A 129 29.47 -12.39 5.31
C SER A 129 30.69 -13.21 4.93
N CYS A 130 31.35 -13.87 5.90
CA CYS A 130 32.44 -14.80 5.62
C CYS A 130 31.97 -16.02 4.82
N GLN A 131 30.83 -16.61 5.20
CA GLN A 131 30.28 -17.79 4.51
C GLN A 131 29.86 -17.48 3.06
N LEU A 132 29.25 -16.31 2.84
CA LEU A 132 28.79 -15.85 1.53
C LEU A 132 29.90 -15.11 0.75
N SER A 133 31.10 -14.96 1.32
CA SER A 133 32.23 -14.21 0.73
C SER A 133 31.85 -12.79 0.28
N VAL A 134 31.04 -12.08 1.07
CA VAL A 134 30.60 -10.71 0.78
C VAL A 134 31.56 -9.73 1.45
N ALA A 135 32.30 -8.95 0.65
CA ALA A 135 33.34 -8.04 1.14
C ALA A 135 32.82 -6.85 1.97
N HIS A 136 31.59 -6.39 1.70
CA HIS A 136 30.95 -5.29 2.42
C HIS A 136 29.60 -5.78 2.96
N PRO A 137 29.53 -6.19 4.23
CA PRO A 137 28.34 -6.81 4.80
C PRO A 137 27.24 -5.78 5.03
N ASP A 138 26.40 -5.58 4.01
CA ASP A 138 25.11 -4.93 4.18
C ASP A 138 24.03 -6.00 4.43
N ALA A 139 23.12 -5.75 5.37
CA ALA A 139 22.08 -6.70 5.75
C ALA A 139 21.18 -7.05 4.56
N GLU A 140 20.90 -6.08 3.69
CA GLU A 140 20.13 -6.31 2.47
C GLU A 140 20.90 -7.19 1.47
N SER A 141 22.20 -6.92 1.28
CA SER A 141 23.05 -7.72 0.39
C SER A 141 23.13 -9.19 0.81
N ILE A 142 23.32 -9.45 2.11
CA ILE A 142 23.36 -10.80 2.69
C ILE A 142 21.99 -11.47 2.57
N GLY A 143 20.90 -10.73 2.83
CA GLY A 143 19.54 -11.23 2.67
C GLY A 143 19.22 -11.66 1.24
N ARG A 144 19.59 -10.85 0.24
CA ARG A 144 19.42 -11.18 -1.18
C ARG A 144 20.22 -12.43 -1.57
N SER A 145 21.49 -12.52 -1.14
CA SER A 145 22.32 -13.71 -1.39
C SER A 145 21.74 -14.97 -0.75
N MET A 146 21.20 -14.87 0.46
CA MET A 146 20.57 -16.00 1.15
C MET A 146 19.30 -16.47 0.43
N ILE A 147 18.45 -15.54 -0.03
CA ILE A 147 17.25 -15.86 -0.80
C ILE A 147 17.62 -16.51 -2.14
N ALA A 148 18.64 -15.97 -2.83
CA ALA A 148 19.12 -16.55 -4.08
C ALA A 148 19.65 -17.98 -3.90
N LEU A 149 20.45 -18.21 -2.86
CA LEU A 149 20.95 -19.56 -2.52
C LEU A 149 19.79 -20.51 -2.18
N HIS A 150 18.78 -20.02 -1.45
CA HIS A 150 17.62 -20.82 -1.11
C HIS A 150 16.79 -21.19 -2.35
N ALA A 151 16.60 -20.23 -3.27
CA ALA A 151 15.92 -20.45 -4.53
C ALA A 151 16.66 -21.52 -5.36
N GLU A 152 17.97 -21.37 -5.53
CA GLU A 152 18.81 -22.34 -6.26
C GLU A 152 18.75 -23.74 -5.63
N ALA A 153 18.86 -23.84 -4.30
CA ALA A 153 18.74 -25.11 -3.59
C ALA A 153 17.37 -25.77 -3.81
N SER A 154 16.29 -24.98 -3.81
CA SER A 154 14.94 -25.48 -4.05
C SER A 154 14.73 -25.95 -5.49
N GLU A 155 15.27 -25.22 -6.47
CA GLU A 155 15.23 -25.60 -7.88
C GLU A 155 16.00 -26.90 -8.12
N LEU A 156 17.20 -27.03 -7.54
CA LEU A 156 17.99 -28.26 -7.62
C LEU A 156 17.26 -29.46 -7.02
N GLU A 157 16.57 -29.27 -5.89
CA GLU A 157 15.80 -30.33 -5.26
C GLU A 157 14.59 -30.74 -6.11
N GLN A 158 13.88 -29.79 -6.70
CA GLN A 158 12.79 -30.08 -7.64
C GLN A 158 13.29 -30.80 -8.89
N MET A 159 14.42 -30.37 -9.47
CA MET A 159 15.06 -31.04 -10.60
C MET A 159 15.48 -32.47 -10.24
N ARG A 160 16.05 -32.68 -9.05
CA ARG A 160 16.41 -34.01 -8.54
C ARG A 160 15.20 -34.95 -8.50
N LEU A 161 14.07 -34.48 -7.96
CA LEU A 161 12.83 -35.27 -7.90
C LEU A 161 12.30 -35.60 -9.30
N ARG A 162 12.32 -34.63 -10.22
CA ARG A 162 11.89 -34.84 -11.62
C ARG A 162 12.75 -35.88 -12.33
N VAL A 163 14.07 -35.80 -12.16
CA VAL A 163 15.01 -36.79 -12.73
C VAL A 163 14.75 -38.18 -12.15
N GLN A 164 14.48 -38.30 -10.85
CA GLN A 164 14.16 -39.58 -10.23
C GLN A 164 12.87 -40.20 -10.77
N ILE A 165 11.83 -39.39 -11.00
CA ILE A 165 10.58 -39.86 -11.61
C ILE A 165 10.84 -40.35 -13.03
N LEU A 166 11.59 -39.58 -13.83
CA LEU A 166 11.92 -39.94 -15.20
C LEU A 166 12.76 -41.22 -15.25
N GLN A 167 13.74 -41.36 -14.35
CA GLN A 167 14.56 -42.56 -14.24
C GLN A 167 13.68 -43.79 -13.96
N LYS A 168 12.78 -43.72 -12.97
CA LYS A 168 11.86 -44.82 -12.65
C LYS A 168 10.97 -45.18 -13.84
N HIS A 169 10.49 -44.19 -14.58
CA HIS A 169 9.68 -44.42 -15.76
C HIS A 169 10.48 -45.12 -16.86
N ILE A 170 11.71 -44.66 -17.15
CA ILE A 170 12.59 -45.31 -18.13
C ILE A 170 12.91 -46.75 -17.71
N GLU A 171 13.19 -46.98 -16.43
CA GLU A 171 13.44 -48.33 -15.89
C GLU A 171 12.21 -49.24 -16.10
N GLN A 172 11.00 -48.75 -15.80
CA GLN A 172 9.76 -49.48 -16.04
C GLN A 172 9.52 -49.80 -17.52
N GLU A 173 9.64 -48.80 -18.40
CA GLU A 173 9.48 -48.98 -19.84
C GLU A 173 10.54 -49.93 -20.41
N SER A 174 11.78 -49.85 -19.93
CA SER A 174 12.85 -50.76 -20.34
C SER A 174 12.58 -52.20 -19.91
N ALA A 175 12.05 -52.41 -18.70
CA ALA A 175 11.66 -53.72 -18.21
C ALA A 175 10.48 -54.28 -19.02
N MET A 176 9.47 -53.46 -19.32
CA MET A 176 8.32 -53.84 -20.15
C MET A 176 8.76 -54.19 -21.59
N ALA A 177 9.62 -53.38 -22.20
CA ALA A 177 10.14 -53.65 -23.53
C ALA A 177 10.99 -54.93 -23.56
N THR A 178 11.79 -55.18 -22.53
CA THR A 178 12.58 -56.42 -22.40
C THR A 178 11.69 -57.64 -22.27
N GLU A 179 10.62 -57.56 -21.47
CA GLU A 179 9.64 -58.64 -21.33
C GLU A 179 8.85 -58.87 -22.62
N MET A 180 8.46 -57.80 -23.32
CA MET A 180 7.82 -57.91 -24.64
C MET A 180 8.76 -58.54 -25.68
N LEU A 181 10.04 -58.17 -25.71
CA LEU A 181 11.02 -58.83 -26.57
C LEU A 181 11.20 -60.30 -26.21
N ARG A 182 11.19 -60.65 -24.91
CA ARG A 182 11.27 -62.04 -24.44
C ARG A 182 10.08 -62.86 -24.93
N THR A 183 8.87 -62.32 -24.82
CA THR A 183 7.66 -63.00 -25.30
C THR A 183 7.64 -63.14 -26.82
N LEU A 184 7.99 -62.10 -27.58
CA LEU A 184 8.06 -62.16 -29.04
C LEU A 184 9.14 -63.14 -29.56
N ARG A 185 10.24 -63.30 -28.84
CA ARG A 185 11.31 -64.27 -29.16
C ARG A 185 10.99 -65.68 -28.70
N SER A 186 9.97 -65.87 -27.87
CA SER A 186 9.56 -67.20 -27.43
C SER A 186 8.81 -67.92 -28.55
N ASP A 187 9.05 -69.22 -28.70
CA ASP A 187 8.37 -70.07 -29.71
C ASP A 187 6.85 -70.17 -29.48
N ASP A 188 6.36 -69.72 -28.32
CA ASP A 188 4.94 -69.66 -27.96
C ASP A 188 4.20 -68.48 -28.61
N TYR A 189 4.92 -67.46 -29.10
CA TYR A 189 4.29 -66.31 -29.74
C TYR A 189 3.75 -66.67 -31.12
N LYS A 190 2.42 -66.75 -31.23
CA LYS A 190 1.70 -66.88 -32.50
C LYS A 190 0.97 -65.58 -32.78
N PRO A 191 1.20 -64.92 -33.94
CA PRO A 191 0.42 -63.76 -34.34
C PRO A 191 -1.07 -64.13 -34.35
N VAL A 192 -1.92 -63.25 -33.84
CA VAL A 192 -3.38 -63.45 -33.89
C VAL A 192 -3.80 -63.58 -35.36
N ALA A 193 -4.56 -64.62 -35.70
CA ALA A 193 -4.88 -64.98 -37.08
C ALA A 193 -5.60 -63.88 -37.89
N ASP A 194 -6.18 -62.88 -37.20
CA ASP A 194 -6.94 -61.77 -37.78
C ASP A 194 -6.16 -60.43 -37.80
N LEU A 195 -4.89 -60.42 -37.42
CA LEU A 195 -4.10 -59.18 -37.30
C LEU A 195 -3.99 -58.42 -38.63
N ALA A 196 -3.89 -59.16 -39.75
CA ALA A 196 -3.83 -58.58 -41.09
C ALA A 196 -5.16 -57.91 -41.49
N GLY A 197 -6.30 -58.52 -41.13
CA GLY A 197 -7.63 -57.96 -41.35
C GLY A 197 -7.83 -56.68 -40.56
N GLN A 198 -7.51 -56.71 -39.26
CA GLN A 198 -7.61 -55.55 -38.37
C GLN A 198 -6.68 -54.41 -38.80
N ASN A 199 -5.46 -54.71 -39.28
CA ASN A 199 -4.56 -53.69 -39.82
C ASN A 199 -5.13 -53.01 -41.06
N LEU A 200 -5.71 -53.79 -42.00
CA LEU A 200 -6.35 -53.24 -43.18
C LEU A 200 -7.55 -52.35 -42.81
N ASP A 201 -8.36 -52.76 -41.84
CA ASP A 201 -9.49 -51.96 -41.37
C ASP A 201 -9.05 -50.70 -40.63
N MET A 202 -7.97 -50.75 -39.83
CA MET A 202 -7.35 -49.55 -39.25
C MET A 202 -6.81 -48.62 -40.33
N GLN A 203 -6.11 -49.13 -41.34
CA GLN A 203 -5.62 -48.33 -42.46
C GLN A 203 -6.77 -47.69 -43.24
N ARG A 204 -7.88 -48.40 -43.46
CA ARG A 204 -9.10 -47.86 -44.08
C ARG A 204 -9.70 -46.74 -43.23
N ARG A 205 -9.82 -46.92 -41.91
CA ARG A 205 -10.31 -45.89 -40.98
C ARG A 205 -9.40 -44.67 -40.95
N ILE A 206 -8.08 -44.86 -40.91
CA ILE A 206 -7.09 -43.78 -40.96
C ILE A 206 -7.23 -43.01 -42.27
N LYS A 207 -7.30 -43.70 -43.42
CA LYS A 207 -7.53 -43.03 -44.71
C LYS A 207 -8.85 -42.26 -44.75
N ALA A 208 -9.93 -42.83 -44.21
CA ALA A 208 -11.22 -42.17 -44.14
C ALA A 208 -11.20 -40.93 -43.23
N MET A 209 -10.51 -40.97 -42.08
CA MET A 209 -10.36 -39.81 -41.21
C MET A 209 -9.39 -38.77 -41.77
N ALA A 210 -8.29 -39.20 -42.39
CA ALA A 210 -7.34 -38.32 -43.06
C ALA A 210 -7.98 -37.56 -44.23
N ALA A 211 -8.90 -38.20 -44.96
CA ALA A 211 -9.70 -37.54 -46.00
C ALA A 211 -10.62 -36.44 -45.43
N ARG A 212 -11.04 -36.53 -44.15
CA ARG A 212 -11.85 -35.50 -43.48
C ARG A 212 -11.04 -34.36 -42.87
N ILE A 213 -9.73 -34.50 -42.72
CA ILE A 213 -8.86 -33.42 -42.21
C ILE A 213 -8.96 -32.12 -43.03
N PRO A 214 -8.90 -32.14 -44.38
CA PRO A 214 -9.05 -30.91 -45.16
C PRO A 214 -10.43 -30.28 -44.97
N GLU A 215 -11.52 -31.07 -44.92
CA GLU A 215 -12.86 -30.54 -44.65
C GLU A 215 -12.98 -29.90 -43.25
N LEU A 216 -12.37 -30.51 -42.23
CA LEU A 216 -12.32 -29.95 -40.88
C LEU A 216 -11.44 -28.69 -40.83
N LYS A 217 -10.34 -28.66 -41.58
CA LYS A 217 -9.46 -27.51 -41.70
C LYS A 217 -10.15 -26.35 -42.43
N ASP A 218 -10.95 -26.65 -43.45
CA ASP A 218 -11.76 -25.67 -44.18
C ASP A 218 -12.93 -25.17 -43.32
N ARG A 219 -13.53 -26.04 -42.50
CA ARG A 219 -14.50 -25.61 -41.48
C ARG A 219 -13.86 -24.71 -40.42
N MET A 220 -12.65 -25.00 -40.00
CA MET A 220 -11.93 -24.18 -39.03
C MET A 220 -11.49 -22.85 -39.64
N SER A 221 -11.06 -22.84 -40.91
CA SER A 221 -10.70 -21.61 -41.61
C SER A 221 -11.93 -20.74 -41.87
N THR A 222 -13.08 -21.32 -42.24
CA THR A 222 -14.36 -20.58 -42.38
C THR A 222 -14.91 -20.08 -41.05
N LEU A 223 -14.75 -20.83 -39.96
CA LEU A 223 -15.08 -20.37 -38.60
C LEU A 223 -14.15 -19.24 -38.14
N ASN A 224 -12.85 -19.31 -38.46
CA ASN A 224 -11.88 -18.25 -38.15
C ASN A 224 -12.07 -17.00 -39.03
N GLN A 225 -12.58 -17.16 -40.26
CA GLN A 225 -12.89 -16.06 -41.18
C GLN A 225 -14.26 -15.42 -40.89
N SER A 226 -15.14 -16.10 -40.16
CA SER A 226 -16.40 -15.52 -39.69
C SER A 226 -16.11 -14.55 -38.53
N PRO A 227 -16.34 -13.23 -38.69
CA PRO A 227 -16.14 -12.25 -37.61
C PRO A 227 -17.11 -12.44 -36.43
N ALA A 228 -18.06 -13.38 -36.53
CA ALA A 228 -19.07 -13.65 -35.52
C ALA A 228 -18.66 -14.66 -34.42
N ALA A 229 -17.45 -15.24 -34.50
CA ALA A 229 -16.92 -16.13 -33.46
C ALA A 229 -15.50 -15.73 -33.03
N CYS A 230 -15.23 -14.43 -32.94
CA CYS A 230 -14.11 -13.95 -32.16
C CYS A 230 -14.50 -14.08 -30.68
N TYR A 231 -14.27 -15.25 -30.09
CA TYR A 231 -14.25 -15.33 -28.63
C TYR A 231 -13.28 -14.25 -28.16
N PRO A 232 -13.70 -13.32 -27.29
CA PRO A 232 -12.82 -12.26 -26.85
C PRO A 232 -11.64 -12.94 -26.13
N THR A 233 -10.45 -12.84 -26.75
CA THR A 233 -9.21 -13.29 -26.11
C THR A 233 -9.08 -12.55 -24.79
N ILE A 234 -8.58 -13.22 -23.75
CA ILE A 234 -8.35 -12.63 -22.43
C ILE A 234 -7.57 -11.31 -22.55
N GLU A 235 -6.62 -11.23 -23.49
CA GLU A 235 -5.88 -10.01 -23.81
C GLU A 235 -6.75 -8.87 -24.35
N LYS A 236 -7.72 -9.16 -25.22
CA LYS A 236 -8.66 -8.14 -25.73
C LYS A 236 -9.57 -7.64 -24.61
N VAL A 237 -10.06 -8.53 -23.74
CA VAL A 237 -10.86 -8.15 -22.58
C VAL A 237 -10.06 -7.26 -21.63
N ALA A 238 -8.80 -7.62 -21.36
CA ALA A 238 -7.92 -6.81 -20.50
C ALA A 238 -7.61 -5.43 -21.12
N GLN A 239 -7.45 -5.36 -22.44
CA GLN A 239 -7.23 -4.10 -23.14
C GLN A 239 -8.50 -3.22 -23.14
N ASP A 240 -9.66 -3.81 -23.36
CA ASP A 240 -10.95 -3.12 -23.30
C ASP A 240 -11.23 -2.64 -21.87
N GLU A 241 -10.93 -3.44 -20.85
CA GLU A 241 -11.06 -3.07 -19.43
C GLU A 241 -10.14 -1.89 -19.07
N ALA A 242 -8.87 -1.91 -19.50
CA ALA A 242 -7.96 -0.80 -19.28
C ALA A 242 -8.47 0.49 -19.95
N SER A 243 -8.93 0.40 -21.20
CA SER A 243 -9.49 1.55 -21.92
C SER A 243 -10.74 2.11 -21.23
N PHE A 244 -11.58 1.24 -20.68
CA PHE A 244 -12.79 1.61 -19.96
C PHE A 244 -12.46 2.31 -18.64
N LEU A 245 -11.48 1.80 -17.89
CA LEU A 245 -11.01 2.44 -16.65
C LEU A 245 -10.45 3.83 -16.93
N ASP A 246 -9.65 4.00 -17.97
CA ASP A 246 -9.15 5.30 -18.40
C ASP A 246 -10.31 6.25 -18.74
N LEU A 247 -11.30 5.78 -19.51
CA LEU A 247 -12.49 6.55 -19.86
C LEU A 247 -13.31 6.94 -18.61
N LEU A 248 -13.38 6.07 -17.61
CA LEU A 248 -14.06 6.31 -16.35
C LEU A 248 -13.33 7.37 -15.52
N THR A 249 -11.99 7.37 -15.51
CA THR A 249 -11.22 8.45 -14.86
C THR A 249 -11.42 9.79 -15.56
N GLN A 250 -11.41 9.81 -16.89
CA GLN A 250 -11.70 11.02 -17.67
C GLN A 250 -13.12 11.52 -17.42
N LYS A 251 -14.11 10.61 -17.40
CA LYS A 251 -15.50 10.94 -17.10
C LYS A 251 -15.64 11.52 -15.69
N LYS A 252 -14.96 10.96 -14.69
CA LYS A 252 -14.95 11.51 -13.32
C LYS A 252 -14.34 12.91 -13.26
N GLY A 253 -13.27 13.16 -14.02
CA GLY A 253 -12.67 14.49 -14.14
C GLY A 253 -13.65 15.49 -14.75
N LEU A 254 -14.26 15.13 -15.88
CA LEU A 254 -15.25 15.96 -16.55
C LEU A 254 -16.51 16.18 -15.70
N ASP A 255 -17.01 15.15 -15.01
CA ASP A 255 -18.15 15.27 -14.09
C ASP A 255 -17.81 16.22 -12.94
N ALA A 256 -16.57 16.23 -12.44
CA ALA A 256 -16.12 17.17 -11.41
C ALA A 256 -16.00 18.61 -11.95
N GLU A 257 -15.54 18.80 -13.19
CA GLU A 257 -15.51 20.09 -13.86
C GLU A 257 -16.93 20.63 -14.11
N VAL A 258 -17.83 19.79 -14.63
CA VAL A 258 -19.24 20.14 -14.85
C VAL A 258 -19.95 20.40 -13.52
N GLY A 259 -19.62 19.65 -12.47
CA GLY A 259 -20.14 19.85 -11.12
C GLY A 259 -19.83 21.24 -10.54
N GLN A 260 -18.74 21.89 -10.95
CA GLN A 260 -18.45 23.28 -10.55
C GLN A 260 -19.45 24.27 -11.13
N PHE A 261 -20.11 23.91 -12.23
CA PHE A 261 -21.11 24.72 -12.92
C PHE A 261 -22.54 24.29 -12.62
N SER A 262 -22.78 23.30 -11.74
CA SER A 262 -24.13 22.79 -11.43
C SER A 262 -25.04 23.81 -10.72
N ALA A 263 -24.48 24.93 -10.25
CA ALA A 263 -25.22 26.04 -9.67
C ALA A 263 -25.73 27.05 -10.72
N LEU A 264 -25.31 26.92 -11.99
CA LEU A 264 -25.80 27.78 -13.07
C LEU A 264 -27.11 27.20 -13.63
N PRO A 265 -28.13 28.04 -13.88
CA PRO A 265 -29.33 27.61 -14.58
C PRO A 265 -29.04 27.08 -15.99
N ASP A 266 -29.80 26.06 -16.42
CA ASP A 266 -29.65 25.40 -17.74
C ASP A 266 -29.87 26.34 -18.94
N ASP A 267 -30.50 27.51 -18.75
CA ASP A 267 -30.68 28.54 -19.80
C ASP A 267 -29.58 29.61 -19.73
N VAL A 268 -28.83 29.75 -20.82
CA VAL A 268 -27.72 30.70 -20.97
C VAL A 268 -28.16 32.15 -20.70
N LYS A 269 -29.42 32.49 -21.01
CA LYS A 269 -29.95 33.85 -20.78
C LYS A 269 -30.19 34.12 -19.29
N THR A 270 -30.70 33.15 -18.54
CA THR A 270 -30.97 33.29 -17.11
C THR A 270 -29.67 33.25 -16.30
N ALA A 271 -28.72 32.36 -16.65
CA ALA A 271 -27.40 32.33 -16.04
C ALA A 271 -26.63 33.65 -16.22
N ARG A 272 -26.73 34.29 -17.39
CA ARG A 272 -26.15 35.63 -17.62
C ARG A 272 -26.82 36.71 -16.77
N ALA A 273 -28.12 36.63 -16.58
CA ALA A 273 -28.86 37.58 -15.74
C ALA A 273 -28.45 37.44 -14.26
N GLU A 274 -28.29 36.22 -13.75
CA GLU A 274 -27.82 35.96 -12.39
C GLU A 274 -26.36 36.41 -12.19
N LEU A 275 -25.49 36.17 -13.16
CA LEU A 275 -24.09 36.62 -13.10
C LEU A 275 -24.00 38.17 -13.09
N GLU A 276 -24.79 38.84 -13.93
CA GLU A 276 -24.86 40.31 -13.91
C GLU A 276 -25.49 40.85 -12.62
N HIS A 277 -26.46 40.15 -12.04
CA HIS A 277 -27.02 40.48 -10.72
C HIS A 277 -25.96 40.39 -9.63
N LEU A 278 -25.23 39.27 -9.53
CA LEU A 278 -24.15 39.09 -8.56
C LEU A 278 -23.02 40.12 -8.76
N ARG A 279 -22.69 40.45 -10.02
CA ARG A 279 -21.73 41.54 -10.33
C ARG A 279 -22.24 42.90 -9.88
N ALA A 280 -23.54 43.16 -9.97
CA ALA A 280 -24.13 44.40 -9.48
C ALA A 280 -24.09 44.46 -7.95
N GLU A 281 -24.38 43.35 -7.26
CA GLU A 281 -24.27 43.25 -5.80
C GLU A 281 -22.83 43.49 -5.31
N VAL A 282 -21.84 42.85 -5.92
CA VAL A 282 -20.41 43.06 -5.57
C VAL A 282 -20.01 44.52 -5.79
N ARG A 283 -20.46 45.15 -6.88
CA ARG A 283 -20.21 46.58 -7.13
C ARG A 283 -20.90 47.47 -6.10
N ALA A 284 -22.13 47.16 -5.69
CA ALA A 284 -22.84 47.91 -4.67
C ALA A 284 -22.16 47.80 -3.30
N VAL A 285 -21.71 46.59 -2.91
CA VAL A 285 -20.94 46.37 -1.69
C VAL A 285 -19.60 47.11 -1.74
N ALA A 286 -18.91 47.09 -2.88
CA ALA A 286 -17.66 47.83 -3.07
C ALA A 286 -17.87 49.35 -2.96
N GLN A 287 -18.90 49.89 -3.62
CA GLN A 287 -19.26 51.31 -3.51
C GLN A 287 -19.65 51.69 -2.09
N HIS A 288 -20.38 50.83 -1.37
CA HIS A 288 -20.74 51.06 0.02
C HIS A 288 -19.50 51.08 0.92
N ARG A 289 -18.57 50.14 0.71
CA ARG A 289 -17.28 50.12 1.40
C ARG A 289 -16.50 51.39 1.13
N ASP A 290 -16.41 51.81 -0.14
CA ASP A 290 -15.64 52.97 -0.54
C ASP A 290 -16.27 54.27 0.01
N ALA A 291 -17.60 54.39 0.03
CA ALA A 291 -18.29 55.53 0.65
C ALA A 291 -18.11 55.58 2.18
N ILE A 292 -18.14 54.43 2.87
CA ILE A 292 -17.81 54.35 4.30
C ILE A 292 -16.36 54.78 4.53
N PHE A 293 -15.44 54.31 3.67
CA PHE A 293 -14.04 54.64 3.75
C PHE A 293 -13.78 56.14 3.51
N GLU A 294 -14.37 56.73 2.47
CA GLU A 294 -14.31 58.17 2.22
C GLU A 294 -14.88 58.98 3.40
N GLY A 295 -16.02 58.56 3.96
CA GLY A 295 -16.59 59.20 5.15
C GLY A 295 -15.72 59.11 6.42
N LEU A 296 -14.93 58.04 6.57
CA LEU A 296 -13.92 57.92 7.62
C LEU A 296 -12.72 58.84 7.35
N VAL A 297 -12.24 58.88 6.11
CA VAL A 297 -11.11 59.72 5.70
C VAL A 297 -11.44 61.21 5.84
N GLU A 298 -12.64 61.65 5.45
CA GLU A 298 -13.06 63.05 5.58
C GLU A 298 -13.17 63.51 7.03
N ARG A 299 -13.58 62.62 7.95
CA ARG A 299 -13.66 62.89 9.40
C ARG A 299 -12.29 63.03 10.05
N GLU A 300 -11.32 62.24 9.61
CA GLU A 300 -9.95 62.23 10.13
C GLU A 300 -9.04 63.25 9.41
N SER A 301 -9.48 63.81 8.27
CA SER A 301 -8.71 64.80 7.52
C SER A 301 -8.82 66.21 8.12
N PRO A 302 -7.71 66.89 8.45
CA PRO A 302 -7.76 68.27 8.96
C PRO A 302 -8.30 69.22 7.88
N ARG A 303 -9.44 69.89 8.14
CA ARG A 303 -9.91 71.00 7.29
C ARG A 303 -8.86 72.12 7.29
N LYS A 304 -8.14 72.30 6.17
CA LYS A 304 -7.38 73.54 5.92
C LYS A 304 -8.39 74.67 5.68
N GLY A 305 -8.51 75.57 6.66
CA GLY A 305 -9.26 76.81 6.49
C GLY A 305 -8.57 77.73 5.48
N ARG A 306 -9.33 78.24 4.52
CA ARG A 306 -9.15 79.55 3.90
C ARG A 306 -10.50 80.05 3.40
#